data_AF-S2XXJ8-F1
#
_entry.id   AF-S2XXJ8-F1
#
_cell.length_a   1.000
_cell.length_b   1.000
_cell.length_c   1.000
_cell.angle_alpha   90.00
_cell.angle_beta   90.00
_cell.angle_gamma   90.00
#
_symmetry.space_group_name_H-M   'P 1'
#
loop_
_entity.id
_entity.type
_entity.pdbx_description
1 polymer ?
#
loop_
_entity_poly.entity_id
_entity_poly.type
_entity_poly.pdbx_seq_one_letter_code
_entity_poly.pdbx_strand_id
1 'polypeptide(L)'
;MSVENGAEDFRERVNHEWYLLCAGRGLFDREDPRFFVAAATTMTTSGQDGDTQQVSWWAEVALRSEWDLAGAGAEAQVTGRGQGHPDFVMLSLDGTVIVRGSQGQKWTDIVCLQHAEQVSSFREMGVSMTRNEAIPSRTREALTRWLDHTA
;
A
#
# COMPACT_ATOMS: atom_id res chain seq x y z
N MET A 1 8.35 11.40 -5.51
CA MET A 1 9.79 11.28 -5.88
C MET A 1 9.92 10.25 -6.99
N SER A 2 10.99 10.31 -7.76
CA SER A 2 11.16 9.44 -8.95
C SER A 2 12.60 8.95 -9.04
N VAL A 3 12.78 7.66 -9.34
CA VAL A 3 14.09 7.02 -9.52
C VAL A 3 14.15 6.41 -10.93
N GLU A 4 15.24 6.61 -11.66
CA GLU A 4 15.37 6.07 -13.02
C GLU A 4 15.55 4.55 -12.97
N ASN A 5 14.76 3.80 -13.75
CA ASN A 5 14.78 2.33 -13.70
C ASN A 5 16.15 1.73 -14.07
N GLY A 6 16.92 2.43 -14.90
CA GLY A 6 18.25 2.00 -15.35
C GLY A 6 19.41 2.45 -14.46
N ALA A 7 19.14 3.09 -13.32
CA ALA A 7 20.21 3.49 -12.41
C ALA A 7 20.93 2.26 -11.83
N GLU A 8 22.26 2.32 -11.73
CA GLU A 8 23.07 1.21 -11.20
C GLU A 8 22.72 0.90 -9.74
N ASP A 9 22.33 1.92 -8.97
CA ASP A 9 21.92 1.85 -7.56
C ASP A 9 20.40 1.83 -7.38
N PHE A 10 19.63 1.44 -8.41
CA PHE A 10 18.17 1.55 -8.44
C PHE A 10 17.50 1.00 -7.17
N ARG A 11 17.87 -0.21 -6.74
CA ARG A 11 17.25 -0.87 -5.58
C ARG A 11 17.52 -0.09 -4.30
N GLU A 12 18.79 0.21 -4.05
CA GLU A 12 19.24 0.95 -2.86
C GLU A 12 18.57 2.31 -2.81
N ARG A 13 18.51 2.99 -3.95
CA ARG A 13 17.90 4.32 -4.06
C ARG A 13 16.40 4.28 -3.84
N VAL A 14 15.64 3.36 -4.45
CA VAL A 14 14.19 3.24 -4.21
C VAL A 14 13.89 2.98 -2.73
N ASN A 15 14.61 2.06 -2.10
CA ASN A 15 14.41 1.74 -0.67
C ASN A 15 14.75 2.92 0.25
N HIS A 16 15.87 3.60 -0.01
CA HIS A 16 16.31 4.76 0.77
C HIS A 16 15.33 5.93 0.66
N GLU A 17 14.98 6.28 -0.57
CA GLU A 17 14.09 7.38 -0.91
C GLU A 17 12.67 7.13 -0.36
N TRP A 18 12.17 5.89 -0.49
CA TRP A 18 10.92 5.47 0.15
C TRP A 18 10.96 5.71 1.66
N TYR A 19 12.02 5.26 2.34
CA TYR A 19 12.13 5.36 3.79
C TYR A 19 12.12 6.82 4.25
N LEU A 20 12.94 7.67 3.63
CA LEU A 20 13.01 9.10 3.96
C LEU A 20 11.66 9.79 3.75
N LEU A 21 10.98 9.49 2.65
CA LEU A 21 9.65 10.03 2.38
C LEU A 21 8.66 9.58 3.45
N CYS A 22 8.56 8.28 3.73
CA CYS A 22 7.57 7.72 4.65
C CYS A 22 7.80 8.17 6.09
N ALA A 23 9.04 8.10 6.57
CA ALA A 23 9.44 8.53 7.91
C ALA A 23 9.37 10.06 8.09
N GLY A 24 9.38 10.84 7.00
CA GLY A 24 9.22 12.29 7.03
C GLY A 24 7.77 12.75 6.89
N ARG A 25 6.86 11.87 6.44
CA ARG A 25 5.47 12.20 6.10
C ARG A 25 4.44 11.47 6.97
N GLY A 26 4.89 10.65 7.91
CA GLY A 26 4.04 10.04 8.92
C GLY A 26 3.31 8.78 8.44
N LEU A 27 3.88 8.02 7.49
CA LEU A 27 3.33 6.68 7.20
C LEU A 27 3.34 5.80 8.46
N PHE A 28 4.37 5.98 9.29
CA PHE A 28 4.58 5.25 10.53
C PHE A 28 5.31 6.13 11.57
N ASP A 29 5.18 5.78 12.84
CA ASP A 29 5.98 6.35 13.93
C ASP A 29 7.42 5.81 13.85
N ARG A 30 8.45 6.62 14.14
CA ARG A 30 9.85 6.16 14.08
C ARG A 30 10.23 5.25 15.25
N GLU A 31 9.58 5.40 16.40
CA GLU A 31 9.81 4.59 17.59
C GLU A 31 9.13 3.22 17.49
N ASP A 32 8.01 3.16 16.76
CA ASP A 32 7.25 1.94 16.50
C ASP A 32 6.76 1.93 15.04
N PRO A 33 7.62 1.53 14.08
CA PRO A 33 7.36 1.75 12.66
C PRO A 33 6.41 0.71 12.08
N ARG A 34 5.13 0.80 12.44
CA ARG A 34 4.04 -0.06 11.96
C ARG A 34 3.08 0.67 11.03
N PHE A 35 2.57 -0.07 10.05
CA PHE A 35 1.62 0.44 9.04
C PHE A 35 0.97 -0.73 8.28
N PHE A 36 0.04 -0.41 7.37
CA PHE A 36 -0.59 -1.38 6.51
C PHE A 36 0.06 -1.45 5.12
N VAL A 37 0.20 -2.66 4.59
CA VAL A 37 0.57 -2.95 3.20
C VAL A 37 -0.62 -3.62 2.51
N ALA A 38 -0.94 -3.18 1.30
CA ALA A 38 -1.91 -3.88 0.46
C ALA A 38 -1.28 -5.19 -0.02
N ALA A 39 -1.76 -6.30 0.53
CA ALA A 39 -1.38 -7.64 0.11
C ALA A 39 -2.45 -8.20 -0.83
N ALA A 40 -2.03 -9.00 -1.81
CA ALA A 40 -2.93 -9.73 -2.67
C ALA A 40 -2.44 -11.17 -2.82
N THR A 41 -3.38 -12.10 -2.91
CA THR A 41 -3.11 -13.49 -3.26
C THR A 41 -4.09 -13.94 -4.31
N THR A 42 -3.62 -14.80 -5.19
CA THR A 42 -4.46 -15.49 -6.15
C THR A 42 -5.01 -16.75 -5.49
N MET A 43 -6.33 -16.89 -5.44
CA MET A 43 -6.98 -18.12 -5.00
C MET A 43 -7.63 -18.80 -6.21
N THR A 44 -7.22 -20.03 -6.49
CA THR A 44 -7.90 -20.90 -7.45
C THR A 44 -9.02 -21.64 -6.73
N THR A 45 -10.27 -21.39 -7.11
CA THR A 45 -11.38 -22.18 -6.57
C THR A 45 -11.44 -23.53 -7.28
N SER A 46 -11.54 -24.62 -6.52
CA SER A 46 -11.70 -25.97 -7.05
C SER A 46 -13.14 -26.19 -7.54
N GLY A 47 -13.51 -25.51 -8.63
CA GLY A 47 -14.75 -25.70 -9.38
C GLY A 47 -14.45 -26.07 -10.85
N GLN A 48 -15.44 -26.61 -11.56
CA GLN A 48 -15.28 -27.19 -12.92
C GLN A 48 -14.72 -26.22 -13.99
N ASP A 49 -14.76 -24.91 -13.75
CA ASP A 49 -14.26 -23.88 -14.68
C ASP A 49 -13.01 -23.12 -14.19
N GLY A 50 -12.39 -23.54 -13.08
CA GLY A 50 -11.06 -23.05 -12.66
C GLY A 50 -10.94 -21.53 -12.54
N ASP A 51 -11.99 -20.84 -12.08
CA ASP A 51 -11.98 -19.39 -12.02
C ASP A 51 -10.97 -18.91 -10.97
N THR A 52 -10.09 -18.01 -11.40
CA THR A 52 -8.95 -17.54 -10.63
C THR A 52 -9.29 -16.19 -10.04
N GLN A 53 -9.56 -16.14 -8.73
CA GLN A 53 -9.96 -14.91 -8.06
C GLN A 53 -8.76 -14.27 -7.36
N GLN A 54 -8.53 -12.99 -7.63
CA GLN A 54 -7.57 -12.19 -6.86
C GLN A 54 -8.25 -11.69 -5.58
N VAL A 55 -7.68 -12.04 -4.42
CA VAL A 55 -8.14 -11.59 -3.11
C VAL A 55 -7.12 -10.61 -2.56
N SER A 56 -7.56 -9.41 -2.21
CA SER A 56 -6.70 -8.36 -1.63
C SER A 56 -7.13 -8.00 -0.22
N TRP A 57 -6.17 -7.71 0.66
CA TRP A 57 -6.40 -7.26 2.04
C TRP A 57 -5.30 -6.32 2.52
N TRP A 58 -5.55 -5.62 3.64
CA TRP A 58 -4.53 -4.82 4.32
C TRP A 58 -3.85 -5.68 5.39
N ALA A 59 -2.54 -5.86 5.26
CA ALA A 59 -1.71 -6.54 6.26
C ALA A 59 -1.01 -5.51 7.13
N GLU A 60 -1.21 -5.56 8.45
CA GLU A 60 -0.38 -4.79 9.40
C GLU A 60 1.01 -5.40 9.45
N VAL A 61 2.03 -4.55 9.28
CA VAL A 61 3.43 -4.96 9.30
C VAL A 61 4.25 -4.01 10.16
N ALA A 62 5.37 -4.51 10.68
CA ALA A 62 6.39 -3.71 11.32
C ALA A 62 7.61 -3.59 10.38
N LEU A 63 8.10 -2.38 10.19
CA LEU A 63 9.33 -2.10 9.47
C LEU A 63 10.51 -2.71 10.23
N ARG A 64 11.36 -3.42 9.50
CA ARG A 64 12.63 -3.93 10.01
C ARG A 64 13.78 -3.47 9.15
N SER A 65 14.99 -3.56 9.67
CA SER A 65 16.23 -3.18 8.96
C SER A 65 16.45 -3.94 7.65
N GLU A 66 15.86 -5.13 7.51
CA GLU A 66 16.01 -5.99 6.34
C GLU A 66 14.97 -5.72 5.23
N TRP A 67 14.15 -4.68 5.38
CA TRP A 67 13.14 -4.35 4.37
C TRP A 67 13.77 -3.98 3.03
N ASP A 68 13.34 -4.69 1.98
CA ASP A 68 13.79 -4.49 0.61
C ASP A 68 12.58 -4.54 -0.34
N LEU A 69 12.02 -3.37 -0.63
CA LEU A 69 10.81 -3.19 -1.42
C LEU A 69 11.03 -3.47 -2.91
N ALA A 70 12.20 -3.06 -3.45
CA ALA A 70 12.52 -3.19 -4.87
C ALA A 70 13.28 -4.49 -5.21
N GLY A 71 13.87 -5.16 -4.22
CA GLY A 71 14.48 -6.47 -4.35
C GLY A 71 13.58 -7.59 -3.82
N ALA A 72 13.89 -8.14 -2.64
CA ALA A 72 13.26 -9.36 -2.14
C ALA A 72 11.72 -9.28 -2.03
N GLY A 73 11.17 -8.13 -1.61
CA GLY A 73 9.72 -7.94 -1.53
C GLY A 73 9.05 -7.91 -2.90
N ALA A 74 9.70 -7.32 -3.91
CA ALA A 74 9.19 -7.32 -5.28
C ALA A 74 9.31 -8.69 -5.94
N GLU A 75 10.42 -9.41 -5.68
CA GLU A 75 10.62 -10.79 -6.14
C GLU A 75 9.57 -11.74 -5.56
N ALA A 76 9.27 -11.62 -4.27
CA ALA A 76 8.21 -12.37 -3.60
C ALA A 76 6.79 -11.91 -3.96
N GLN A 77 6.65 -10.92 -4.85
CA GLN A 77 5.38 -10.32 -5.28
C GLN A 77 4.53 -9.70 -4.16
N VAL A 78 5.17 -9.32 -3.05
CA VAL A 78 4.52 -8.63 -1.93
C VAL A 78 4.50 -7.12 -2.16
N THR A 79 5.60 -6.58 -2.68
CA THR A 79 5.79 -5.14 -2.93
C THR A 79 6.12 -4.83 -4.38
N GLY A 80 5.81 -5.76 -5.28
CA GLY A 80 6.10 -5.61 -6.70
C GLY A 80 5.61 -6.77 -7.55
N ARG A 81 6.04 -6.76 -8.80
CA ARG A 81 5.62 -7.72 -9.84
C ARG A 81 6.75 -8.65 -10.28
N GLY A 82 7.83 -8.69 -9.52
CA GLY A 82 9.08 -9.36 -9.87
C GLY A 82 10.29 -8.50 -9.47
N GLN A 83 11.47 -9.12 -9.50
CA GLN A 83 12.73 -8.47 -9.11
C GLN A 83 12.93 -7.15 -9.85
N GLY A 84 13.24 -6.07 -9.13
CA GLY A 84 13.45 -4.74 -9.71
C GLY A 84 12.19 -4.02 -10.19
N HIS A 85 10.99 -4.60 -9.97
CA HIS A 85 9.71 -4.02 -10.40
C HIS A 85 8.77 -3.74 -9.21
N PRO A 86 9.07 -2.74 -8.35
CA PRO A 86 8.21 -2.35 -7.25
C PRO A 86 6.85 -1.83 -7.73
N ASP A 87 5.81 -2.28 -7.05
CA ASP A 87 4.41 -1.87 -7.20
C ASP A 87 3.70 -2.21 -5.89
N PHE A 88 3.32 -1.18 -5.13
CA PHE A 88 2.77 -1.36 -3.79
C PHE A 88 1.90 -0.17 -3.39
N VAL A 89 0.97 -0.44 -2.48
CA VAL A 89 0.20 0.59 -1.77
C VAL A 89 0.31 0.33 -0.27
N MET A 90 0.52 1.40 0.49
CA MET A 90 0.68 1.39 1.93
C MET A 90 -0.19 2.47 2.55
N LEU A 91 -0.62 2.25 3.79
CA LEU A 91 -1.51 3.12 4.54
C LEU A 91 -1.04 3.23 6.00
N SER A 92 -1.04 4.43 6.57
CA SER A 92 -0.78 4.62 8.00
C SER A 92 -1.86 3.94 8.85
N LEU A 93 -1.56 3.61 10.11
CA LEU A 93 -2.52 2.92 10.98
C LEU A 93 -3.78 3.75 11.26
N ASP A 94 -3.67 5.08 11.21
CA ASP A 94 -4.78 6.02 11.35
C ASP A 94 -5.47 6.35 10.01
N GLY A 95 -5.00 5.81 8.90
CA GLY A 95 -5.60 6.00 7.59
C GLY A 95 -5.45 7.41 6.99
N THR A 96 -4.57 8.26 7.52
CA THR A 96 -4.38 9.65 7.05
C THR A 96 -3.29 9.78 5.99
N VAL A 97 -2.38 8.81 5.87
CA VAL A 97 -1.27 8.82 4.90
C VAL A 97 -1.36 7.61 3.99
N ILE A 98 -1.37 7.86 2.68
CA ILE A 98 -1.31 6.82 1.64
C ILE A 98 0.02 6.95 0.89
N VAL A 99 0.75 5.85 0.75
CA VAL A 99 1.95 5.78 -0.07
C VAL A 99 1.76 4.78 -1.19
N ARG A 100 2.08 5.17 -2.41
CA ARG A 100 2.03 4.31 -3.60
C ARG A 100 3.36 4.34 -4.32
N GLY A 101 3.98 3.17 -4.45
CA GLY A 101 5.12 2.95 -5.31
C GLY A 101 4.65 2.32 -6.62
N SER A 102 5.16 2.79 -7.75
CA SER A 102 4.90 2.15 -9.03
C SER A 102 5.99 2.40 -10.04
N GLN A 103 6.35 1.34 -10.76
CA GLN A 103 7.23 1.45 -11.90
C GLN A 103 6.48 1.77 -13.20
N GLY A 104 6.85 2.89 -13.82
CA GLY A 104 6.53 3.21 -15.21
C GLY A 104 7.63 2.74 -16.17
N GLN A 105 7.56 3.16 -17.44
CA GLN A 105 8.51 2.70 -18.46
C GLN A 105 9.96 3.13 -18.19
N LYS A 106 10.17 4.37 -17.74
CA LYS A 106 11.50 4.94 -17.51
C LYS A 106 11.81 5.20 -16.04
N TRP A 107 10.79 5.49 -15.25
CA TRP A 107 10.91 5.93 -13.87
C TRP A 107 10.06 5.06 -12.95
N THR A 108 10.55 4.86 -11.73
CA THR A 108 9.77 4.37 -10.61
C THR A 108 9.41 5.55 -9.74
N ASP A 109 8.11 5.77 -9.58
CA ASP A 109 7.54 6.86 -8.81
C ASP A 109 7.08 6.35 -7.45
N ILE A 110 7.44 7.09 -6.40
CA ILE A 110 6.88 6.92 -5.06
C ILE A 110 6.14 8.21 -4.71
N VAL A 111 4.84 8.07 -4.51
CA VAL A 111 3.93 9.16 -4.19
C VAL A 111 3.41 8.96 -2.78
N CYS A 112 3.53 10.00 -1.96
CA CYS A 112 2.96 10.04 -0.62
C CYS A 112 1.90 11.14 -0.57
N LEU A 113 0.68 10.75 -0.22
CA LEU A 113 -0.43 11.65 0.02
C LEU A 113 -0.67 11.69 1.54
N GLN A 114 -0.44 12.86 2.13
CA GLN A 114 -0.84 13.15 3.50
C GLN A 114 -2.26 13.73 3.50
N HIS A 115 -2.93 13.66 4.64
CA HIS A 115 -4.28 14.16 4.82
C HIS A 115 -5.28 13.53 3.83
N ALA A 116 -5.15 12.22 3.61
CA ALA A 116 -6.01 11.46 2.70
C ALA A 116 -7.50 11.62 3.06
N GLU A 117 -7.79 11.84 4.33
CA GLU A 117 -9.13 12.13 4.85
C GLU A 117 -9.74 13.44 4.36
N GLN A 118 -8.92 14.39 3.89
CA GLN A 118 -9.39 15.67 3.34
C GLN A 118 -9.71 15.57 1.85
N VAL A 119 -9.38 14.46 1.20
CA VAL A 119 -9.73 14.21 -0.20
C VAL A 119 -11.19 13.79 -0.28
N SER A 120 -12.03 14.68 -0.81
CA SER A 120 -13.49 14.49 -0.87
C SER A 120 -13.90 13.17 -1.55
N SER A 121 -13.26 12.82 -2.67
CA SER A 121 -13.56 11.58 -3.39
C SER A 121 -13.28 10.31 -2.57
N PHE A 122 -12.28 10.32 -1.69
CA PHE A 122 -12.02 9.20 -0.78
C PHE A 122 -13.06 9.12 0.33
N ARG A 123 -13.47 10.27 0.89
CA ARG A 123 -14.57 10.30 1.87
C ARG A 123 -15.87 9.81 1.27
N GLU A 124 -16.24 10.31 0.08
CA GLU A 124 -17.44 9.92 -0.65
C GLU A 124 -17.45 8.42 -0.96
N MET A 125 -16.30 7.88 -1.39
CA MET A 125 -16.13 6.44 -1.58
C MET A 125 -16.31 5.67 -0.26
N GLY A 126 -15.69 6.14 0.82
CA GLY A 126 -15.85 5.54 2.16
C GLY A 126 -17.31 5.50 2.60
N VAL A 127 -18.04 6.62 2.46
CA VAL A 127 -19.48 6.71 2.76
C VAL A 127 -20.27 5.72 1.89
N SER A 128 -20.00 5.66 0.59
CA SER A 128 -20.64 4.70 -0.32
C SER A 128 -20.42 3.26 0.14
N MET A 129 -19.18 2.91 0.49
CA MET A 129 -18.81 1.56 0.95
C MET A 129 -19.48 1.19 2.29
N THR A 130 -19.68 2.13 3.22
CA THR A 130 -20.40 1.84 4.48
C THR A 130 -21.87 1.45 4.27
N ARG A 131 -22.48 1.88 3.17
CA ARG A 131 -23.87 1.58 2.80
C ARG A 131 -24.01 0.33 1.94
N ASN A 132 -22.91 -0.20 1.42
CA ASN A 132 -22.92 -1.36 0.54
C ASN A 132 -22.86 -2.65 1.36
N GLU A 133 -23.98 -3.37 1.45
CA GLU A 133 -24.09 -4.62 2.21
C GLU A 133 -23.20 -5.75 1.68
N ALA A 134 -22.75 -5.68 0.42
CA ALA A 134 -21.77 -6.63 -0.13
C ALA A 134 -20.37 -6.48 0.49
N ILE A 135 -20.08 -5.33 1.13
CA ILE A 135 -18.83 -5.12 1.87
C ILE A 135 -18.94 -5.78 3.26
N PRO A 136 -17.94 -6.59 3.67
CA PRO A 136 -17.93 -7.23 4.97
C PRO A 136 -18.16 -6.24 6.13
N SER A 137 -18.93 -6.65 7.14
CA SER A 137 -19.30 -5.78 8.28
C SER A 137 -18.09 -5.14 8.95
N ARG A 138 -17.03 -5.92 9.19
CA ARG A 138 -15.77 -5.43 9.77
C ARG A 138 -15.14 -4.30 8.96
N THR A 139 -15.18 -4.38 7.64
CA THR A 139 -14.67 -3.33 6.74
C THR A 139 -15.55 -2.08 6.82
N ARG A 140 -16.88 -2.26 6.85
CA ARG A 140 -17.82 -1.14 7.03
C ARG A 140 -17.62 -0.46 8.39
N GLU A 141 -17.47 -1.20 9.48
CA GLU A 141 -17.17 -0.66 10.81
C GLU A 141 -15.83 0.07 10.86
N ALA A 142 -14.80 -0.43 10.18
CA ALA A 142 -13.51 0.26 10.07
C ALA A 142 -13.66 1.58 9.29
N LEU A 143 -14.39 1.58 8.17
CA LEU A 143 -14.67 2.79 7.38
C LEU A 143 -15.50 3.82 8.17
N THR A 144 -16.49 3.38 8.94
CA THR A 144 -17.26 4.28 9.83
C THR A 144 -16.35 4.94 10.85
N ARG A 145 -15.51 4.16 11.57
CA ARG A 145 -14.53 4.74 12.51
C ARG A 145 -13.60 5.73 11.83
N TRP A 146 -13.14 5.41 10.61
CA TRP A 146 -12.29 6.30 9.83
C TRP A 146 -12.98 7.63 9.48
N LEU A 147 -14.24 7.58 9.02
CA LEU A 147 -15.01 8.77 8.70
C LEU A 147 -15.27 9.63 9.96
N ASP A 148 -15.53 9.00 11.10
CA ASP A 148 -15.84 9.69 12.36
C ASP A 148 -14.62 10.39 12.98
N HIS A 149 -13.43 9.77 12.95
CA HIS A 149 -12.22 10.36 13.54
C HIS A 149 -11.57 11.45 12.68
N THR A 150 -12.11 11.69 11.48
CA THR A 150 -11.59 12.64 10.50
C THR A 150 -12.60 13.73 10.13
N ALA A 151 -13.76 13.74 10.78
CA ALA A 151 -14.79 14.78 10.67
C ALA A 151 -14.46 15.95 11.59
#